data_AF-A0A8J4S6N4-F1
#
_entry.id   AF-A0A8J4S6N4-F1
#
_cell.length_a   1.000
_cell.length_b   1.000
_cell.length_c   1.000
_cell.angle_alpha   90.00
_cell.angle_beta   90.00
_cell.angle_gamma   90.00
#
_symmetry.space_group_name_H-M   'P 1'
#
loop_
_entity.id
_entity.type
_entity.pdbx_description
1 polymer ?
#
loop_
_entity_poly.entity_id
_entity_poly.type
_entity_poly.pdbx_seq_one_letter_code
_entity_poly.pdbx_strand_id
1 'polypeptide(L)'
;MNMLGFARDLEADTKTTSKAPVDTRRRRVALFVLYALSFVLVASVVLSLVITRPPLFHARGAKFDRSVRRDKATVLCMHDEVIPMGLSLVRELRCLGNQELIQVYHCLPDELSVKSREMLFEADSRLEIVDVCSDLVERGVLDIEVAKHFRSWWIKPLALYHSDAPEVMLLDVDDLFMRDPAVLRTTEGYQRTGTTFFYDRVIPSDDFFNYQMENNISYLENLLHDFDYSKIGVSEGYAPTEHLKQSFAYRGETAHEQDSSVVVVDKSRAGQAMKALWWLITEERFENSFSYGDKEAFWLAFELAKQEYFFSPIAHFMPVEDEKPEFLYVNGKALLDPFAEGLRNHHTATTNVLYNTNPTHISPRQKRAPNGETKTSFRDGWPNECLRGFGATPLPDNFSPQLLRRRMFYMGTRMGVSGALQACYPFNG
;
A
#
# COMPACT_ATOMS: atom_id res chain seq x y z
N MET A 1 49.99 -77.69 38.40
CA MET A 1 50.69 -78.94 38.10
C MET A 1 51.54 -78.72 36.87
N ASN A 2 52.85 -78.86 37.02
CA ASN A 2 53.87 -78.69 35.97
C ASN A 2 53.67 -79.70 34.82
N MET A 3 53.95 -79.30 33.58
CA MET A 3 55.18 -79.66 32.84
C MET A 3 55.01 -79.61 31.32
N LEU A 4 56.03 -79.03 30.64
CA LEU A 4 56.61 -79.39 29.33
C LEU A 4 55.71 -79.21 28.09
N GLY A 5 56.20 -78.85 26.90
CA GLY A 5 57.55 -78.70 26.38
C GLY A 5 57.46 -78.31 24.89
N PHE A 6 58.53 -77.72 24.37
CA PHE A 6 58.73 -77.31 22.98
C PHE A 6 58.81 -78.50 22.01
N ALA A 7 58.32 -78.32 20.78
CA ALA A 7 58.90 -78.94 19.57
C ALA A 7 58.55 -78.12 18.31
N ARG A 8 59.58 -77.83 17.52
CA ARG A 8 59.53 -77.37 16.12
C ARG A 8 59.52 -78.60 15.21
N ASP A 9 58.93 -78.47 14.01
CA ASP A 9 59.41 -78.96 12.70
C ASP A 9 58.43 -78.40 11.64
N LEU A 10 58.79 -77.46 10.75
CA LEU A 10 59.56 -77.59 9.49
C LEU A 10 59.02 -78.66 8.53
N GLU A 11 58.22 -78.23 7.56
CA GLU A 11 58.36 -78.71 6.19
C GLU A 11 57.85 -77.66 5.20
N ALA A 12 58.73 -77.33 4.25
CA ALA A 12 58.49 -76.42 3.15
C ALA A 12 58.12 -77.25 1.92
N ASP A 13 57.08 -76.85 1.21
CA ASP A 13 56.96 -77.19 -0.21
C ASP A 13 56.43 -75.99 -1.01
N THR A 14 57.02 -75.81 -2.18
CA THR A 14 57.10 -74.54 -2.92
C THR A 14 56.14 -74.62 -4.10
N LYS A 15 55.09 -73.79 -4.13
CA LYS A 15 54.29 -73.58 -5.35
C LYS A 15 54.02 -72.09 -5.61
N THR A 16 54.60 -71.65 -6.71
CA THR A 16 54.42 -70.37 -7.39
C THR A 16 52.98 -70.25 -7.91
N THR A 17 52.22 -69.25 -7.48
CA THR A 17 50.98 -68.82 -8.13
C THR A 17 50.92 -67.30 -8.28
N SER A 18 51.07 -66.89 -9.55
CA SER A 18 50.55 -65.68 -10.20
C SER A 18 49.72 -64.71 -9.34
N LYS A 19 50.23 -63.49 -9.13
CA LYS A 19 49.40 -62.36 -8.67
C LYS A 19 48.45 -61.94 -9.80
N ALA A 20 47.15 -62.14 -9.60
CA ALA A 20 46.11 -61.60 -10.47
C ALA A 20 46.21 -60.05 -10.52
N PRO A 21 45.99 -59.42 -11.69
CA PRO A 21 46.05 -57.97 -11.80
C PRO A 21 44.87 -57.37 -11.04
N VAL A 22 45.14 -56.53 -10.05
CA VAL A 22 44.14 -55.70 -9.38
C VAL A 22 43.43 -54.90 -10.48
N ASP A 23 42.12 -55.09 -10.63
CA ASP A 23 41.30 -54.47 -11.67
C ASP A 23 41.28 -52.94 -11.50
N THR A 24 42.32 -52.31 -12.05
CA THR A 24 42.54 -50.86 -12.06
C THR A 24 41.41 -50.13 -12.78
N ARG A 25 40.67 -50.82 -13.65
CA ARG A 25 39.54 -50.23 -14.37
C ARG A 25 38.35 -50.05 -13.45
N ARG A 26 37.99 -51.06 -12.63
CA ARG A 26 36.94 -50.93 -11.61
C ARG A 26 37.22 -49.85 -10.58
N ARG A 27 38.47 -49.72 -10.11
CA ARG A 27 38.87 -48.63 -9.19
C ARG A 27 38.76 -47.25 -9.83
N ARG A 28 39.17 -47.10 -11.10
CA ARG A 28 39.03 -45.82 -11.84
C ARG A 28 37.57 -45.45 -12.07
N VAL A 29 36.72 -46.42 -12.39
CA VAL A 29 35.26 -46.20 -12.54
C VAL A 29 34.63 -45.80 -11.20
N ALA A 30 34.98 -46.48 -10.10
CA ALA A 30 34.47 -46.13 -8.77
C ALA A 30 34.89 -44.72 -8.33
N LEU A 31 36.16 -44.34 -8.58
CA LEU A 31 36.65 -42.98 -8.32
C LEU A 31 35.92 -41.95 -9.18
N PHE A 32 35.70 -42.23 -10.47
CA PHE A 32 34.96 -41.33 -11.36
C PHE A 32 33.51 -41.12 -10.89
N VAL A 33 32.83 -42.18 -10.46
CA VAL A 33 31.47 -42.09 -9.90
C VAL A 33 31.44 -41.28 -8.61
N LEU A 34 32.42 -41.46 -7.71
CA LEU A 34 32.55 -40.66 -6.50
C LEU A 34 32.80 -39.18 -6.79
N TYR A 35 33.68 -38.87 -7.74
CA TYR A 35 33.91 -37.50 -8.17
C TYR A 35 32.65 -36.88 -8.79
N ALA A 36 31.94 -37.61 -9.65
CA ALA A 36 30.69 -37.17 -10.25
C ALA A 36 29.61 -36.89 -9.19
N LEU A 37 29.44 -37.78 -8.21
CA LEU A 37 28.51 -37.58 -7.09
C LEU A 37 28.90 -36.37 -6.23
N SER A 38 30.18 -36.21 -5.93
CA SER A 38 30.68 -35.05 -5.17
C SER A 38 30.48 -33.74 -5.93
N PHE A 39 30.68 -33.74 -7.25
CA PHE A 39 30.47 -32.59 -8.10
C PHE A 39 28.99 -32.23 -8.18
N VAL A 40 28.10 -33.21 -8.33
CA VAL A 40 26.64 -32.98 -8.29
C VAL A 40 26.24 -32.41 -6.93
N LEU A 41 26.73 -32.96 -5.83
CA LEU A 41 26.42 -32.46 -4.49
C LEU A 41 26.89 -31.01 -4.29
N VAL A 42 28.14 -30.71 -4.66
CA VAL A 42 28.71 -29.35 -4.57
C VAL A 42 27.99 -28.40 -5.52
N ALA A 43 27.69 -28.82 -6.75
CA ALA A 43 26.92 -28.03 -7.70
C ALA A 43 25.49 -27.76 -7.18
N SER A 44 24.83 -28.73 -6.54
CA SER A 44 23.53 -28.54 -5.92
C SER A 44 23.59 -27.59 -4.72
N VAL A 45 24.63 -27.66 -3.89
CA VAL A 45 24.82 -26.73 -2.76
C VAL A 45 25.14 -25.31 -3.26
N VAL A 46 26.03 -25.18 -4.25
CA VAL A 46 26.35 -23.89 -4.87
C VAL A 46 25.13 -23.32 -5.58
N LEU A 47 24.38 -24.14 -6.33
CA LEU A 47 23.13 -23.70 -6.95
C LEU A 47 22.09 -23.31 -5.90
N SER A 48 22.03 -23.99 -4.74
CA SER A 48 21.15 -23.60 -3.62
C SER A 48 21.59 -22.30 -2.93
N LEU A 49 22.89 -21.97 -2.95
CA LEU A 49 23.43 -20.70 -2.46
C LEU A 49 23.29 -19.57 -3.49
N VAL A 50 23.21 -19.89 -4.78
CA VAL A 50 23.10 -18.94 -5.91
C VAL A 50 21.64 -18.76 -6.35
N ILE A 51 20.71 -19.64 -5.97
CA ILE A 51 19.28 -19.35 -6.00
C ILE A 51 19.07 -18.22 -5.00
N THR A 52 19.02 -16.99 -5.53
CA THR A 52 18.31 -15.90 -4.89
C THR A 52 16.93 -16.45 -4.57
N ARG A 53 16.70 -16.81 -3.30
CA ARG A 53 15.34 -17.08 -2.85
C ARG A 53 14.54 -15.85 -3.30
N PRO A 54 13.40 -16.00 -4.00
CA PRO A 54 12.52 -14.85 -4.20
C PRO A 54 12.37 -14.20 -2.82
N PRO A 55 12.51 -12.86 -2.72
CA PRO A 55 12.50 -12.21 -1.42
C PRO A 55 11.29 -12.76 -0.67
N LEU A 56 11.53 -13.35 0.50
CA LEU A 56 10.52 -14.10 1.28
C LEU A 56 9.24 -13.28 1.52
N PHE A 57 9.36 -11.98 1.32
CA PHE A 57 8.42 -10.91 1.57
C PHE A 57 7.57 -10.54 0.34
N HIS A 58 7.89 -11.04 -0.87
CA HIS A 58 7.05 -10.90 -2.06
C HIS A 58 6.41 -12.23 -2.41
N ALA A 59 5.09 -12.32 -2.29
CA ALA A 59 4.33 -13.53 -2.55
C ALA A 59 3.40 -13.36 -3.76
N ARG A 60 3.33 -14.40 -4.58
CA ARG A 60 2.48 -14.45 -5.78
C ARG A 60 1.71 -15.77 -5.80
N GLY A 61 0.49 -15.72 -6.29
CA GLY A 61 -0.34 -16.91 -6.51
C GLY A 61 0.24 -17.81 -7.61
N ALA A 62 -0.14 -19.09 -7.59
CA ALA A 62 0.29 -20.06 -8.61
C ALA A 62 -0.15 -19.67 -10.03
N LYS A 63 -1.26 -18.92 -10.15
CA LYS A 63 -1.82 -18.43 -11.43
C LYS A 63 -1.37 -17.00 -11.77
N PHE A 64 -0.36 -16.47 -11.10
CA PHE A 64 0.09 -15.10 -11.33
C PHE A 64 0.53 -14.88 -12.80
N ASP A 65 -0.04 -13.87 -13.45
CA ASP A 65 0.30 -13.45 -14.80
C ASP A 65 1.66 -12.74 -14.80
N ARG A 66 2.71 -13.49 -15.14
CA ARG A 66 4.09 -12.98 -15.21
C ARG A 66 4.33 -12.00 -16.35
N SER A 67 3.37 -11.82 -17.26
CA SER A 67 3.48 -10.86 -18.36
C SER A 67 2.98 -9.46 -17.98
N VAL A 68 2.35 -9.30 -16.81
CA VAL A 68 1.88 -8.00 -16.33
C VAL A 68 3.05 -7.01 -16.26
N ARG A 69 2.85 -5.82 -16.83
CA ARG A 69 3.86 -4.77 -16.77
C ARG A 69 4.01 -4.26 -15.34
N ARG A 70 5.21 -3.82 -14.99
CA ARG A 70 5.55 -3.30 -13.65
C ARG A 70 5.88 -1.80 -13.66
N ASP A 71 5.60 -1.11 -14.77
CA ASP A 71 5.75 0.35 -14.86
C ASP A 71 4.69 1.08 -14.03
N LYS A 72 3.54 0.45 -13.80
CA LYS A 72 2.41 0.98 -13.02
C LYS A 72 1.94 -0.04 -12.00
N ALA A 73 1.61 0.43 -10.80
CA ALA A 73 0.95 -0.39 -9.79
C ALA A 73 -0.16 0.38 -9.08
N THR A 74 -1.28 -0.30 -8.86
CA THR A 74 -2.25 0.08 -7.84
C THR A 74 -1.84 -0.60 -6.54
N VAL A 75 -1.63 0.18 -5.49
CA VAL A 75 -1.18 -0.29 -4.19
C VAL A 75 -2.33 -0.19 -3.20
N LEU A 76 -2.61 -1.31 -2.53
CA LEU A 76 -3.62 -1.42 -1.49
C LEU A 76 -2.94 -1.89 -0.21
N CYS A 77 -3.32 -1.35 0.92
CA CYS A 77 -2.78 -1.78 2.21
C CYS A 77 -3.84 -2.54 2.99
N MET A 78 -3.53 -3.76 3.43
CA MET A 78 -4.55 -4.66 4.00
C MET A 78 -4.02 -5.45 5.20
N HIS A 79 -4.88 -5.60 6.20
CA HIS A 79 -4.79 -6.60 7.27
C HIS A 79 -6.02 -7.50 7.23
N ASP A 80 -6.02 -8.60 7.99
CA ASP A 80 -7.07 -9.64 7.93
C ASP A 80 -8.52 -9.12 7.99
N GLU A 81 -8.81 -8.09 8.80
CA GLU A 81 -10.20 -7.63 9.01
C GLU A 81 -10.78 -6.88 7.81
N VAL A 82 -9.93 -6.25 7.00
CA VAL A 82 -10.34 -5.44 5.83
C VAL A 82 -10.31 -6.23 4.52
N ILE A 83 -9.86 -7.50 4.55
CA ILE A 83 -9.79 -8.35 3.35
C ILE A 83 -11.09 -8.42 2.56
N PRO A 84 -12.28 -8.54 3.17
CA PRO A 84 -13.54 -8.54 2.42
C PRO A 84 -13.79 -7.27 1.60
N MET A 85 -13.33 -6.13 2.11
CA MET A 85 -13.46 -4.82 1.48
C MET A 85 -12.37 -4.56 0.44
N GLY A 86 -11.14 -4.95 0.76
CA GLY A 86 -10.02 -4.92 -0.19
C GLY A 86 -10.27 -5.82 -1.40
N LEU A 87 -10.73 -7.06 -1.18
CA LEU A 87 -11.07 -8.00 -2.24
C LEU A 87 -12.21 -7.52 -3.12
N SER A 88 -13.25 -6.90 -2.53
CA SER A 88 -14.26 -6.28 -3.37
C SER A 88 -13.63 -5.21 -4.26
N LEU A 89 -12.65 -4.43 -3.79
CA LEU A 89 -12.01 -3.33 -4.58
C LEU A 89 -11.24 -3.89 -5.75
N VAL A 90 -10.42 -4.91 -5.49
CA VAL A 90 -9.70 -5.65 -6.52
C VAL A 90 -10.66 -6.08 -7.63
N ARG A 91 -11.80 -6.69 -7.29
CA ARG A 91 -12.78 -7.15 -8.28
C ARG A 91 -13.48 -6.01 -9.01
N GLU A 92 -13.84 -4.94 -8.32
CA GLU A 92 -14.43 -3.77 -8.95
C GLU A 92 -13.50 -3.10 -9.96
N LEU A 93 -12.22 -2.91 -9.61
CA LEU A 93 -11.22 -2.39 -10.53
C LEU A 93 -11.13 -3.23 -11.81
N ARG A 94 -11.11 -4.57 -11.69
CA ARG A 94 -11.15 -5.47 -12.86
C ARG A 94 -12.43 -5.31 -13.68
N CYS A 95 -13.57 -5.12 -13.03
CA CYS A 95 -14.84 -4.88 -13.70
C CYS A 95 -14.95 -3.52 -14.38
N LEU A 96 -14.15 -2.53 -13.95
CA LEU A 96 -13.99 -1.24 -14.60
C LEU A 96 -12.96 -1.30 -15.75
N GLY A 97 -12.34 -2.45 -15.98
CA GLY A 97 -11.39 -2.67 -17.07
C GLY A 97 -9.92 -2.53 -16.66
N ASN A 98 -9.62 -2.23 -15.39
CA ASN A 98 -8.24 -2.07 -14.94
C ASN A 98 -7.46 -3.39 -15.11
N GLN A 99 -6.32 -3.31 -15.79
CA GLN A 99 -5.46 -4.45 -16.12
C GLN A 99 -4.09 -4.36 -15.44
N GLU A 100 -3.85 -3.33 -14.63
CA GLU A 100 -2.56 -3.03 -14.00
C GLU A 100 -2.24 -4.01 -12.87
N LEU A 101 -0.95 -4.08 -12.52
CA LEU A 101 -0.47 -4.80 -11.34
C LEU A 101 -1.15 -4.23 -10.09
N ILE A 102 -1.69 -5.11 -9.24
CA ILE A 102 -2.10 -4.74 -7.89
C ILE A 102 -1.05 -5.28 -6.91
N GLN A 103 -0.53 -4.41 -6.04
CA GLN A 103 0.31 -4.82 -4.92
C GLN A 103 -0.45 -4.62 -3.62
N VAL A 104 -0.62 -5.70 -2.86
CA VAL A 104 -1.20 -5.66 -1.52
C VAL A 104 -0.08 -5.61 -0.49
N TYR A 105 0.05 -4.50 0.20
CA TYR A 105 1.04 -4.29 1.25
C TYR A 105 0.48 -4.65 2.62
N HIS A 106 1.32 -5.33 3.42
CA HIS A 106 1.12 -5.58 4.84
C HIS A 106 2.48 -5.49 5.58
N CYS A 107 2.44 -5.54 6.91
CA CYS A 107 3.55 -5.30 7.81
C CYS A 107 3.68 -6.43 8.83
N LEU A 108 4.74 -7.22 8.65
CA LEU A 108 5.11 -8.40 9.43
C LEU A 108 4.19 -9.60 9.20
N PRO A 109 4.65 -10.84 9.49
CA PRO A 109 3.96 -12.06 9.06
C PRO A 109 2.61 -12.32 9.73
N ASP A 110 2.34 -11.74 10.90
CA ASP A 110 1.13 -11.95 11.70
C ASP A 110 -0.04 -11.03 11.31
N GLU A 111 0.18 -10.00 10.50
CA GLU A 111 -0.89 -9.06 10.10
C GLU A 111 -1.85 -9.66 9.06
N LEU A 112 -1.35 -10.60 8.24
CA LEU A 112 -2.11 -11.23 7.18
C LEU A 112 -2.00 -12.75 7.21
N SER A 113 -3.09 -13.43 7.54
CA SER A 113 -3.16 -14.88 7.64
C SER A 113 -2.95 -15.59 6.30
N VAL A 114 -2.54 -16.86 6.36
CA VAL A 114 -2.43 -17.74 5.16
C VAL A 114 -3.75 -17.78 4.38
N LYS A 115 -4.88 -17.87 5.09
CA LYS A 115 -6.23 -17.88 4.48
C LYS A 115 -6.50 -16.59 3.69
N SER A 116 -6.20 -15.43 4.28
CA SER A 116 -6.39 -14.14 3.59
C SER A 116 -5.52 -14.02 2.35
N ARG A 117 -4.26 -14.49 2.43
CA ARG A 117 -3.34 -14.52 1.28
C ARG A 117 -3.86 -15.42 0.17
N GLU A 118 -4.37 -16.60 0.49
CA GLU A 118 -4.99 -17.52 -0.48
C GLU A 118 -6.21 -16.88 -1.15
N MET A 119 -7.09 -16.25 -0.38
CA MET A 119 -8.26 -15.54 -0.93
C MET A 119 -7.87 -14.42 -1.91
N LEU A 120 -6.81 -13.66 -1.61
CA LEU A 120 -6.26 -12.63 -2.50
C LEU A 120 -5.76 -13.21 -3.83
N PHE A 121 -4.96 -14.29 -3.76
CA PHE A 121 -4.41 -14.94 -4.95
C PHE A 121 -5.47 -15.66 -5.81
N GLU A 122 -6.53 -16.15 -5.18
CA GLU A 122 -7.66 -16.74 -5.91
C GLU A 122 -8.50 -15.69 -6.64
N ALA A 123 -8.60 -14.48 -6.09
CA ALA A 123 -9.45 -13.42 -6.63
C ALA A 123 -8.86 -12.67 -7.84
N ASP A 124 -7.53 -12.60 -7.96
CA ASP A 124 -6.88 -11.89 -9.06
C ASP A 124 -5.52 -12.48 -9.44
N SER A 125 -5.32 -12.73 -10.74
CA SER A 125 -4.06 -13.26 -11.27
C SER A 125 -2.98 -12.19 -11.48
N ARG A 126 -3.30 -10.90 -11.27
CA ARG A 126 -2.35 -9.78 -11.37
C ARG A 126 -2.12 -9.09 -10.04
N LEU A 127 -2.35 -9.82 -8.95
CA LEU A 127 -2.14 -9.36 -7.59
C LEU A 127 -0.95 -10.07 -6.98
N GLU A 128 -0.06 -9.29 -6.35
CA GLU A 128 1.02 -9.79 -5.51
C GLU A 128 0.94 -9.18 -4.11
N ILE A 129 1.48 -9.89 -3.12
CA ILE A 129 1.46 -9.49 -1.72
C ILE A 129 2.89 -9.14 -1.30
N VAL A 130 3.05 -8.04 -0.56
CA VAL A 130 4.35 -7.51 -0.11
C VAL A 130 4.33 -7.30 1.41
N ASP A 131 5.20 -8.02 2.13
CA ASP A 131 5.51 -7.76 3.54
C ASP A 131 6.63 -6.72 3.63
N VAL A 132 6.25 -5.45 3.59
CA VAL A 132 7.22 -4.36 3.51
C VAL A 132 8.06 -4.24 4.78
N CYS A 133 7.47 -4.50 5.94
CA CYS A 133 8.16 -4.38 7.21
C CYS A 133 9.23 -5.46 7.37
N SER A 134 8.91 -6.71 7.03
CA SER A 134 9.91 -7.78 7.10
C SER A 134 11.03 -7.60 6.07
N ASP A 135 10.74 -7.09 4.85
CA ASP A 135 11.78 -6.78 3.87
C ASP A 135 12.75 -5.71 4.38
N LEU A 136 12.21 -4.60 4.88
CA LEU A 136 13.03 -3.49 5.36
C LEU A 136 13.81 -3.84 6.63
N VAL A 137 13.28 -4.70 7.50
CA VAL A 137 13.99 -5.23 8.68
C VAL A 137 15.12 -6.16 8.26
N GLU A 138 14.86 -7.12 7.36
CA GLU A 138 15.90 -8.05 6.87
C GLU A 138 17.04 -7.32 6.17
N ARG A 139 16.73 -6.23 5.47
CA ARG A 139 17.72 -5.37 4.79
C ARG A 139 18.46 -4.43 5.73
N GLY A 140 18.09 -4.37 7.01
CA GLY A 140 18.67 -3.44 8.00
C GLY A 140 18.32 -1.97 7.73
N VAL A 141 17.24 -1.69 7.00
CA VAL A 141 16.75 -0.33 6.72
C VAL A 141 15.83 0.16 7.85
N LEU A 142 15.07 -0.75 8.48
CA LEU A 142 14.25 -0.46 9.65
C LEU A 142 14.59 -1.40 10.80
N ASP A 143 14.57 -0.87 12.02
CA ASP A 143 14.53 -1.70 13.23
C ASP A 143 13.16 -2.36 13.40
N ILE A 144 13.13 -3.57 13.95
CA ILE A 144 11.89 -4.31 14.19
C ILE A 144 10.91 -3.55 15.11
N GLU A 145 11.42 -2.79 16.08
CA GLU A 145 10.57 -1.99 16.97
C GLU A 145 9.95 -0.81 16.22
N VAL A 146 10.67 -0.17 15.31
CA VAL A 146 10.14 0.89 14.45
C VAL A 146 9.12 0.31 13.45
N ALA A 147 9.43 -0.85 12.87
CA ALA A 147 8.57 -1.52 11.88
C ALA A 147 7.16 -1.81 12.43
N LYS A 148 7.01 -2.21 13.71
CA LYS A 148 5.70 -2.45 14.33
C LYS A 148 4.77 -1.23 14.33
N HIS A 149 5.32 -0.01 14.27
CA HIS A 149 4.56 1.23 14.25
C HIS A 149 4.04 1.61 12.85
N PHE A 150 4.40 0.84 11.82
CA PHE A 150 3.88 1.05 10.47
C PHE A 150 2.55 0.34 10.20
N ARG A 151 2.03 -0.49 11.10
CA ARG A 151 0.66 -1.00 10.98
C ARG A 151 -0.36 0.15 10.95
N SER A 152 -1.55 -0.12 10.42
CA SER A 152 -2.61 0.89 10.22
C SER A 152 -2.24 1.94 9.15
N TRP A 153 -2.60 3.22 9.30
CA TRP A 153 -2.49 4.24 8.24
C TRP A 153 -1.07 4.41 7.68
N TRP A 154 -0.06 4.35 8.54
CA TRP A 154 1.32 4.67 8.18
C TRP A 154 1.97 3.68 7.20
N ILE A 155 1.38 2.52 6.97
CA ILE A 155 1.89 1.57 5.97
C ILE A 155 1.77 2.14 4.55
N LYS A 156 0.78 3.00 4.27
CA LYS A 156 0.57 3.59 2.93
C LYS A 156 1.79 4.37 2.42
N PRO A 157 2.34 5.36 3.15
CA PRO A 157 3.53 6.06 2.71
C PRO A 157 4.77 5.15 2.69
N LEU A 158 4.85 4.15 3.57
CA LEU A 158 5.90 3.14 3.51
C LEU A 158 5.81 2.30 2.23
N ALA A 159 4.60 1.93 1.82
CA ALA A 159 4.34 1.20 0.59
C ALA A 159 4.67 2.04 -0.66
N LEU A 160 4.34 3.33 -0.65
CA LEU A 160 4.77 4.25 -1.70
C LEU A 160 6.31 4.31 -1.78
N TYR A 161 6.99 4.50 -0.64
CA TYR A 161 8.46 4.52 -0.59
C TYR A 161 9.06 3.20 -1.11
N HIS A 162 8.53 2.06 -0.68
CA HIS A 162 9.07 0.74 -0.98
C HIS A 162 8.78 0.22 -2.40
N SER A 163 7.61 0.50 -2.96
CA SER A 163 7.16 -0.10 -4.23
C SER A 163 8.19 0.02 -5.35
N ASP A 164 8.38 -1.08 -6.09
CA ASP A 164 9.29 -1.16 -7.21
C ASP A 164 8.70 -0.59 -8.51
N ALA A 165 7.41 -0.21 -8.50
CA ALA A 165 6.76 0.41 -9.64
C ALA A 165 7.13 1.91 -9.75
N PRO A 166 7.48 2.41 -10.94
CA PRO A 166 7.65 3.83 -11.20
C PRO A 166 6.38 4.66 -10.91
N GLU A 167 5.22 4.26 -11.44
CA GLU A 167 3.98 5.01 -11.31
C GLU A 167 3.00 4.32 -10.34
N VAL A 168 2.94 4.81 -9.11
CA VAL A 168 2.18 4.22 -8.00
C VAL A 168 0.86 4.95 -7.80
N MET A 169 -0.22 4.19 -7.59
CA MET A 169 -1.53 4.70 -7.17
C MET A 169 -1.94 4.00 -5.88
N LEU A 170 -1.85 4.69 -4.75
CA LEU A 170 -2.40 4.21 -3.48
C LEU A 170 -3.91 4.46 -3.46
N LEU A 171 -4.68 3.44 -3.09
CA LEU A 171 -6.12 3.54 -2.90
C LEU A 171 -6.51 3.03 -1.52
N ASP A 172 -7.50 3.65 -0.91
CA ASP A 172 -8.18 3.10 0.24
C ASP A 172 -9.10 1.95 -0.18
N VAL A 173 -9.20 0.93 0.68
CA VAL A 173 -9.99 -0.27 0.35
C VAL A 173 -11.51 0.01 0.34
N ASP A 174 -11.95 1.07 1.01
CA ASP A 174 -13.33 1.54 1.07
C ASP A 174 -13.68 2.60 0.03
N ASP A 175 -12.82 2.79 -0.96
CA ASP A 175 -13.18 3.56 -2.15
C ASP A 175 -14.23 2.84 -3.01
N LEU A 176 -15.10 3.64 -3.63
CA LEU A 176 -16.04 3.25 -4.67
C LEU A 176 -15.81 4.14 -5.90
N PHE A 177 -15.29 3.55 -6.97
CA PHE A 177 -15.00 4.24 -8.22
C PHE A 177 -16.14 4.11 -9.22
N MET A 178 -16.37 5.18 -10.01
CA MET A 178 -17.34 5.20 -11.10
C MET A 178 -16.74 4.82 -12.46
N ARG A 179 -15.41 4.82 -12.55
CA ARG A 179 -14.59 4.46 -13.73
C ARG A 179 -13.20 4.01 -13.29
N ASP A 180 -12.45 3.39 -14.19
CA ASP A 180 -11.06 2.99 -13.90
C ASP A 180 -10.22 4.20 -13.44
N PRO A 181 -9.70 4.21 -12.20
CA PRO A 181 -8.93 5.34 -11.67
C PRO A 181 -7.60 5.56 -12.41
N ALA A 182 -7.12 4.59 -13.19
CA ALA A 182 -5.92 4.74 -14.03
C ALA A 182 -5.99 5.96 -14.97
N VAL A 183 -7.21 6.46 -15.27
CA VAL A 183 -7.43 7.72 -15.99
C VAL A 183 -6.73 8.93 -15.33
N LEU A 184 -6.51 8.93 -14.02
CA LEU A 184 -5.83 10.04 -13.33
C LEU A 184 -4.44 10.30 -13.91
N ARG A 185 -3.75 9.24 -14.38
CA ARG A 185 -2.43 9.37 -15.01
C ARG A 185 -2.46 10.05 -16.38
N THR A 186 -3.64 10.24 -16.98
CA THR A 186 -3.79 10.95 -18.26
C THR A 186 -4.22 12.41 -18.08
N THR A 187 -4.42 12.86 -16.84
CA THR A 187 -4.83 14.24 -16.55
C THR A 187 -3.64 15.19 -16.66
N GLU A 188 -3.90 16.45 -17.02
CA GLU A 188 -2.84 17.45 -17.20
C GLU A 188 -2.03 17.66 -15.91
N GLY A 189 -2.68 17.70 -14.76
CA GLY A 189 -2.03 17.85 -13.46
C GLY A 189 -1.01 16.74 -13.18
N TYR A 190 -1.38 15.49 -13.46
CA TYR A 190 -0.46 14.35 -13.34
C TYR A 190 0.66 14.40 -14.38
N GLN A 191 0.35 14.63 -15.66
CA GLN A 191 1.38 14.68 -16.70
C GLN A 191 2.42 15.76 -16.42
N ARG A 192 1.97 16.92 -15.93
CA ARG A 192 2.82 18.06 -15.58
C ARG A 192 3.70 17.79 -14.38
N THR A 193 3.16 17.27 -13.28
CA THR A 193 3.88 17.20 -11.98
C THR A 193 4.37 15.79 -11.61
N GLY A 194 3.78 14.76 -12.20
CA GLY A 194 3.93 13.38 -11.76
C GLY A 194 3.10 13.05 -10.51
N THR A 195 2.20 13.95 -10.08
CA THR A 195 1.40 13.75 -8.86
C THR A 195 -0.07 14.05 -9.09
N THR A 196 -0.93 13.40 -8.31
CA THR A 196 -2.32 13.83 -8.12
C THR A 196 -2.73 13.52 -6.69
N PHE A 197 -2.92 14.59 -5.92
CA PHE A 197 -3.46 14.57 -4.56
C PHE A 197 -4.86 15.16 -4.54
N PHE A 198 -5.64 14.90 -3.50
CA PHE A 198 -6.98 15.46 -3.33
C PHE A 198 -7.03 16.27 -2.05
N TYR A 199 -7.72 17.40 -2.09
CA TYR A 199 -7.92 18.21 -0.89
C TYR A 199 -8.94 17.55 0.04
N ASP A 200 -8.67 17.61 1.34
CA ASP A 200 -9.67 17.34 2.38
C ASP A 200 -10.54 18.60 2.61
N ARG A 201 -11.56 18.43 3.43
CA ARG A 201 -12.42 19.49 3.95
C ARG A 201 -11.57 20.55 4.66
N VAL A 202 -12.06 21.79 4.63
CA VAL A 202 -11.43 22.89 5.37
C VAL A 202 -12.04 22.92 6.76
N ILE A 203 -11.33 22.33 7.73
CA ILE A 203 -11.81 22.20 9.11
C ILE A 203 -10.87 23.01 10.02
N PRO A 204 -11.36 24.14 10.59
CA PRO A 204 -10.57 24.88 11.56
C PRO A 204 -10.45 24.05 12.85
N SER A 205 -9.21 23.80 13.26
CA SER A 205 -8.84 23.24 14.57
C SER A 205 -7.48 23.79 14.97
N ASP A 206 -7.13 23.72 16.24
CA ASP A 206 -5.79 24.04 16.77
C ASP A 206 -4.86 22.80 16.76
N ASP A 207 -5.33 21.68 16.20
CA ASP A 207 -4.55 20.45 16.06
C ASP A 207 -3.59 20.49 14.86
N PHE A 208 -2.66 19.52 14.80
CA PHE A 208 -1.80 19.25 13.64
C PHE A 208 -1.04 20.51 13.17
N PHE A 209 -1.24 20.94 11.92
CA PHE A 209 -0.56 22.10 11.36
C PHE A 209 -0.82 23.42 12.10
N ASN A 210 -1.98 23.55 12.71
CA ASN A 210 -2.38 24.76 13.43
C ASN A 210 -1.91 24.78 14.89
N TYR A 211 -1.33 23.68 15.37
CA TYR A 211 -0.74 23.64 16.70
C TYR A 211 0.27 24.78 16.88
N GLN A 212 0.13 25.52 17.96
CA GLN A 212 0.95 26.69 18.23
C GLN A 212 2.25 26.26 18.91
N MET A 213 3.36 26.48 18.22
CA MET A 213 4.71 26.34 18.75
C MET A 213 5.09 27.60 19.56
N GLU A 214 6.31 27.64 20.09
CA GLU A 214 6.82 28.84 20.76
C GLU A 214 6.71 30.08 19.86
N ASN A 215 6.44 31.24 20.47
CA ASN A 215 6.24 32.52 19.77
C ASN A 215 5.01 32.62 18.85
N ASN A 216 3.98 31.77 19.04
CA ASN A 216 2.74 31.76 18.25
C ASN A 216 2.98 31.50 16.75
N ILE A 217 3.94 30.63 16.45
CA ILE A 217 4.20 30.14 15.09
C ILE A 217 3.42 28.84 14.92
N SER A 218 2.73 28.66 13.80
CA SER A 218 2.05 27.39 13.53
C SER A 218 3.07 26.26 13.34
N TYR A 219 2.71 25.04 13.70
CA TYR A 219 3.59 23.89 13.54
C TYR A 219 4.08 23.73 12.10
N LEU A 220 3.21 23.95 11.10
CA LEU A 220 3.61 23.86 9.69
C LEU A 220 4.70 24.89 9.33
N GLU A 221 4.55 26.14 9.78
CA GLU A 221 5.56 27.18 9.55
C GLU A 221 6.87 26.84 10.26
N ASN A 222 6.80 26.37 11.51
CA ASN A 222 7.98 25.95 12.26
C ASN A 222 8.72 24.80 11.58
N LEU A 223 7.98 23.76 11.16
CA LEU A 223 8.53 22.60 10.45
C LEU A 223 9.27 23.02 9.18
N LEU A 224 8.66 23.89 8.36
CA LEU A 224 9.29 24.36 7.13
C LEU A 224 10.56 25.16 7.41
N HIS A 225 10.56 25.98 8.47
CA HIS A 225 11.69 26.82 8.82
C HIS A 225 12.87 26.00 9.37
N ASP A 226 12.60 25.06 10.26
CA ASP A 226 13.62 24.33 11.02
C ASP A 226 14.12 23.06 10.31
N PHE A 227 13.41 22.60 9.27
CA PHE A 227 13.81 21.42 8.51
C PHE A 227 15.19 21.60 7.87
N ASP A 228 16.09 20.63 8.09
CA ASP A 228 17.41 20.60 7.47
C ASP A 228 17.32 20.07 6.02
N TYR A 229 17.00 20.96 5.09
CA TYR A 229 16.91 20.71 3.65
C TYR A 229 18.16 20.05 3.07
N SER A 230 19.34 20.27 3.67
CA SER A 230 20.59 19.70 3.18
C SER A 230 20.62 18.17 3.33
N LYS A 231 19.91 17.59 4.32
CA LYS A 231 19.81 16.14 4.54
C LYS A 231 19.16 15.40 3.37
N ILE A 232 18.23 16.05 2.67
CA ILE A 232 17.59 15.47 1.48
C ILE A 232 18.26 15.92 0.18
N GLY A 233 19.21 16.84 0.25
CA GLY A 233 19.94 17.37 -0.91
C GLY A 233 19.25 18.54 -1.61
N VAL A 234 18.49 19.35 -0.85
CA VAL A 234 17.88 20.60 -1.33
C VAL A 234 18.70 21.78 -0.84
N SER A 235 19.01 22.74 -1.72
CA SER A 235 19.88 23.89 -1.42
C SER A 235 19.15 25.17 -1.02
N GLU A 236 17.88 25.31 -1.40
CA GLU A 236 17.14 26.59 -1.27
C GLU A 236 16.68 26.89 0.16
N GLY A 237 16.71 25.89 1.06
CA GLY A 237 16.32 26.07 2.47
C GLY A 237 14.85 26.43 2.64
N TYR A 238 14.54 27.21 3.69
CA TYR A 238 13.21 27.73 3.94
C TYR A 238 12.81 28.74 2.84
N ALA A 239 11.88 28.30 1.99
CA ALA A 239 11.29 29.08 0.92
C ALA A 239 9.94 28.43 0.54
N PRO A 240 8.84 28.74 1.26
CA PRO A 240 7.52 28.21 0.91
C PRO A 240 7.11 28.56 -0.51
N THR A 241 6.57 27.60 -1.26
CA THR A 241 6.10 27.85 -2.63
C THR A 241 4.90 28.81 -2.66
N GLU A 242 4.69 29.50 -3.78
CA GLU A 242 3.48 30.33 -3.95
C GLU A 242 2.19 29.50 -3.85
N HIS A 243 2.24 28.24 -4.27
CA HIS A 243 1.14 27.31 -4.09
C HIS A 243 0.85 27.06 -2.60
N LEU A 244 1.88 26.73 -1.80
CA LEU A 244 1.74 26.55 -0.36
C LEU A 244 1.22 27.82 0.33
N LYS A 245 1.76 29.01 0.01
CA LYS A 245 1.33 30.27 0.63
C LYS A 245 -0.16 30.57 0.43
N GLN A 246 -0.76 30.06 -0.65
CA GLN A 246 -2.19 30.21 -0.96
C GLN A 246 -3.05 29.10 -0.33
N SER A 247 -2.45 28.01 0.14
CA SER A 247 -3.16 26.88 0.77
C SER A 247 -3.95 27.31 2.01
N PHE A 248 -4.98 26.54 2.37
CA PHE A 248 -5.72 26.80 3.60
C PHE A 248 -4.88 26.46 4.84
N ALA A 249 -4.08 25.39 4.78
CA ALA A 249 -3.21 24.97 5.87
C ALA A 249 -2.15 26.04 6.23
N TYR A 250 -1.44 26.59 5.25
CA TYR A 250 -0.41 27.61 5.53
C TYR A 250 -1.00 28.91 6.08
N ARG A 251 -2.22 29.27 5.66
CA ARG A 251 -2.95 30.45 6.17
C ARG A 251 -3.61 30.21 7.53
N GLY A 252 -3.47 29.02 8.11
CA GLY A 252 -4.04 28.65 9.41
C GLY A 252 -5.55 28.38 9.41
N GLU A 253 -6.17 28.27 8.23
CA GLU A 253 -7.63 28.14 8.09
C GLU A 253 -8.12 26.68 8.20
N THR A 254 -7.21 25.72 8.12
CA THR A 254 -7.48 24.30 8.33
C THR A 254 -6.29 23.63 9.01
N ALA A 255 -6.57 22.67 9.89
CA ALA A 255 -5.52 21.87 10.54
C ALA A 255 -4.91 20.80 9.62
N HIS A 256 -5.51 20.56 8.45
CA HIS A 256 -5.11 19.53 7.49
C HIS A 256 -5.49 19.91 6.06
N GLU A 257 -4.73 19.42 5.08
CA GLU A 257 -4.85 19.83 3.68
C GLU A 257 -5.30 18.69 2.77
N GLN A 258 -4.78 17.48 2.99
CA GLN A 258 -4.90 16.37 2.05
C GLN A 258 -5.89 15.29 2.51
N ASP A 259 -6.70 14.82 1.58
CA ASP A 259 -7.37 13.53 1.64
C ASP A 259 -6.47 12.48 0.97
N SER A 260 -6.19 11.37 1.68
CA SER A 260 -5.28 10.30 1.24
C SER A 260 -6.00 9.00 0.84
N SER A 261 -7.30 9.09 0.52
CA SER A 261 -8.03 7.96 -0.06
C SER A 261 -7.47 7.57 -1.42
N VAL A 262 -7.06 8.56 -2.22
CA VAL A 262 -6.37 8.36 -3.50
C VAL A 262 -5.10 9.21 -3.54
N VAL A 263 -3.96 8.56 -3.76
CA VAL A 263 -2.66 9.22 -3.92
C VAL A 263 -1.97 8.65 -5.16
N VAL A 264 -1.68 9.50 -6.15
CA VAL A 264 -1.02 9.09 -7.39
C VAL A 264 0.34 9.77 -7.51
N VAL A 265 1.41 8.98 -7.67
CA VAL A 265 2.79 9.47 -7.71
C VAL A 265 3.62 8.71 -8.75
N ASP A 266 4.27 9.46 -9.65
CA ASP A 266 5.37 9.00 -10.46
C ASP A 266 6.68 9.12 -9.67
N LYS A 267 7.09 8.02 -9.06
CA LYS A 267 8.33 7.90 -8.29
C LYS A 267 9.58 8.11 -9.13
N SER A 268 9.54 7.84 -10.44
CA SER A 268 10.70 8.08 -11.32
C SER A 268 11.06 9.56 -11.40
N ARG A 269 10.09 10.43 -11.10
CA ARG A 269 10.24 11.88 -11.08
C ARG A 269 10.30 12.47 -9.68
N ALA A 270 10.00 11.70 -8.63
CA ALA A 270 9.83 12.21 -7.26
C ALA A 270 11.15 12.56 -6.54
N GLY A 271 12.30 12.10 -7.03
CA GLY A 271 13.63 12.55 -6.57
C GLY A 271 13.78 12.67 -5.05
N GLN A 272 14.05 13.88 -4.57
CA GLN A 272 14.26 14.22 -3.16
C GLN A 272 12.97 14.07 -2.32
N ALA A 273 11.79 14.13 -2.92
CA ALA A 273 10.53 13.96 -2.20
C ALA A 273 10.43 12.58 -1.54
N MET A 274 11.00 11.53 -2.14
CA MET A 274 11.02 10.21 -1.48
C MET A 274 11.94 10.16 -0.26
N LYS A 275 12.98 11.01 -0.20
CA LYS A 275 13.83 11.15 0.99
C LYS A 275 13.12 11.96 2.08
N ALA A 276 12.42 13.03 1.69
CA ALA A 276 11.59 13.81 2.61
C ALA A 276 10.45 12.96 3.18
N LEU A 277 9.78 12.16 2.35
CA LEU A 277 8.75 11.22 2.77
C LEU A 277 9.30 10.21 3.78
N TRP A 278 10.47 9.64 3.51
CA TRP A 278 11.14 8.74 4.45
C TRP A 278 11.35 9.40 5.80
N TRP A 279 11.94 10.59 5.82
CA TRP A 279 12.17 11.34 7.05
C TRP A 279 10.85 11.64 7.81
N LEU A 280 9.82 12.11 7.10
CA LEU A 280 8.50 12.37 7.69
C LEU A 280 7.92 11.14 8.40
N ILE A 281 8.09 9.96 7.81
CA ILE A 281 7.51 8.72 8.34
C ILE A 281 8.44 7.94 9.27
N THR A 282 9.72 8.26 9.38
CA THR A 282 10.65 7.55 10.30
C THR A 282 11.19 8.40 11.43
N GLU A 283 11.15 9.72 11.32
CA GLU A 283 11.64 10.64 12.34
C GLU A 283 10.49 11.56 12.79
N GLU A 284 10.01 12.43 11.89
CA GLU A 284 9.11 13.52 12.26
C GLU A 284 7.83 13.04 12.96
N ARG A 285 7.17 12.00 12.42
CA ARG A 285 5.92 11.50 13.01
C ARG A 285 6.05 10.95 14.44
N PHE A 286 7.27 10.57 14.84
CA PHE A 286 7.51 10.01 16.18
C PHE A 286 7.81 11.10 17.20
N GLU A 287 8.25 12.26 16.73
CA GLU A 287 8.53 13.43 17.56
C GLU A 287 7.31 14.36 17.64
N ASN A 288 6.57 14.50 16.54
CA ASN A 288 5.47 15.46 16.41
C ASN A 288 4.23 14.86 15.74
N SER A 289 3.06 15.28 16.22
CA SER A 289 1.76 14.89 15.67
C SER A 289 1.28 15.89 14.61
N PHE A 290 1.85 15.81 13.40
CA PHE A 290 1.56 16.76 12.32
C PHE A 290 0.37 16.39 11.42
N SER A 291 -0.17 15.19 11.56
CA SER A 291 -1.18 14.67 10.64
C SER A 291 -2.17 13.73 11.33
N TYR A 292 -3.41 13.72 10.84
CA TYR A 292 -4.33 12.63 11.13
C TYR A 292 -3.94 11.41 10.28
N GLY A 293 -3.18 10.49 10.87
CA GLY A 293 -2.63 9.35 10.15
C GLY A 293 -1.53 9.79 9.18
N ASP A 294 -1.57 9.28 7.96
CA ASP A 294 -0.54 9.46 6.94
C ASP A 294 -0.77 10.65 6.00
N LYS A 295 -1.96 11.25 6.06
CA LYS A 295 -2.53 11.99 4.93
C LYS A 295 -1.73 13.21 4.48
N GLU A 296 -1.05 13.88 5.41
CA GLU A 296 -0.27 15.07 5.09
C GLU A 296 1.17 14.74 4.63
N ALA A 297 1.64 13.51 4.83
CA ALA A 297 3.04 13.15 4.56
C ALA A 297 3.38 13.20 3.07
N PHE A 298 2.41 12.93 2.19
CA PHE A 298 2.65 12.83 0.75
C PHE A 298 2.98 14.18 0.14
N TRP A 299 2.07 15.15 0.19
CA TRP A 299 2.30 16.46 -0.42
C TRP A 299 3.41 17.25 0.28
N LEU A 300 3.50 17.13 1.60
CA LEU A 300 4.51 17.83 2.40
C LEU A 300 5.92 17.37 2.02
N ALA A 301 6.09 16.09 1.67
CA ALA A 301 7.36 15.59 1.15
C ALA A 301 7.77 16.29 -0.16
N PHE A 302 6.83 16.61 -1.05
CA PHE A 302 7.11 17.35 -2.29
C PHE A 302 7.42 18.82 -2.02
N GLU A 303 6.70 19.47 -1.09
CA GLU A 303 6.98 20.85 -0.68
C GLU A 303 8.36 20.99 -0.02
N LEU A 304 8.73 20.07 0.86
CA LEU A 304 10.09 20.02 1.46
C LEU A 304 11.17 19.78 0.41
N ALA A 305 10.87 18.96 -0.60
CA ALA A 305 11.77 18.69 -1.71
C ALA A 305 11.86 19.82 -2.75
N LYS A 306 11.11 20.92 -2.58
CA LYS A 306 10.98 22.01 -3.58
C LYS A 306 10.56 21.52 -4.95
N GLN A 307 9.79 20.44 -4.98
CA GLN A 307 9.30 19.82 -6.19
C GLN A 307 7.84 20.19 -6.39
N GLU A 308 7.49 20.57 -7.62
CA GLU A 308 6.11 20.87 -7.98
C GLU A 308 5.20 19.66 -7.79
N TYR A 309 4.04 19.87 -7.17
CA TYR A 309 2.99 18.88 -6.97
C TYR A 309 1.62 19.44 -7.39
N PHE A 310 0.65 18.55 -7.57
CA PHE A 310 -0.69 18.89 -8.02
C PHE A 310 -1.75 18.35 -7.07
N PHE A 311 -2.55 19.26 -6.54
CA PHE A 311 -3.83 18.95 -5.92
C PHE A 311 -4.96 19.09 -6.93
N SER A 312 -5.83 18.08 -7.01
CA SER A 312 -7.13 18.20 -7.64
C SER A 312 -7.89 19.34 -6.97
N PRO A 313 -8.40 20.31 -7.74
CA PRO A 313 -9.16 21.42 -7.18
C PRO A 313 -10.48 20.97 -6.54
N ILE A 314 -10.91 19.71 -6.77
CA ILE A 314 -12.20 19.18 -6.32
C ILE A 314 -12.01 17.75 -5.81
N ALA A 315 -12.31 17.52 -4.53
CA ALA A 315 -12.38 16.18 -3.96
C ALA A 315 -13.47 15.36 -4.66
N HIS A 316 -13.23 14.07 -4.94
CA HIS A 316 -14.19 13.10 -5.50
C HIS A 316 -14.57 13.24 -7.00
N PHE A 317 -14.16 14.31 -7.69
CA PHE A 317 -14.44 14.52 -9.10
C PHE A 317 -13.16 14.39 -9.95
N MET A 318 -13.34 14.18 -11.26
CA MET A 318 -12.23 14.22 -12.21
C MET A 318 -11.51 15.58 -12.16
N PRO A 319 -10.17 15.60 -12.07
CA PRO A 319 -9.39 16.84 -11.93
C PRO A 319 -9.18 17.54 -13.29
N VAL A 320 -10.27 17.77 -14.03
CA VAL A 320 -10.29 18.42 -15.34
C VAL A 320 -11.30 19.57 -15.34
N GLU A 321 -10.96 20.68 -15.97
CA GLU A 321 -11.82 21.86 -16.07
C GLU A 321 -12.88 21.69 -17.17
N ASP A 322 -13.76 20.70 -17.00
CA ASP A 322 -14.90 20.45 -17.88
C ASP A 322 -16.17 21.18 -17.42
N GLU A 323 -16.99 21.61 -18.39
CA GLU A 323 -18.29 22.25 -18.17
C GLU A 323 -19.23 21.35 -17.34
N LYS A 324 -19.22 20.04 -17.63
CA LYS A 324 -19.96 19.05 -16.84
C LYS A 324 -19.01 18.30 -15.90
N PRO A 325 -19.14 18.43 -14.57
CA PRO A 325 -18.35 17.64 -13.63
C PRO A 325 -18.58 16.15 -13.82
N GLU A 326 -17.49 15.40 -13.99
CA GLU A 326 -17.52 13.94 -13.94
C GLU A 326 -17.16 13.48 -12.52
N PHE A 327 -18.12 12.83 -11.86
CA PHE A 327 -17.92 12.23 -10.55
C PHE A 327 -17.04 10.97 -10.69
N LEU A 328 -15.90 10.96 -9.98
CA LEU A 328 -14.89 9.91 -10.12
C LEU A 328 -15.06 8.82 -9.07
N TYR A 329 -15.11 9.19 -7.80
CA TYR A 329 -15.13 8.22 -6.70
C TYR A 329 -15.65 8.83 -5.41
N VAL A 330 -16.06 7.99 -4.47
CA VAL A 330 -16.33 8.37 -3.07
C VAL A 330 -15.67 7.36 -2.15
N ASN A 331 -15.13 7.85 -1.04
CA ASN A 331 -14.60 7.04 0.04
C ASN A 331 -15.63 6.89 1.17
N GLY A 332 -15.74 5.69 1.74
CA GLY A 332 -16.39 5.54 3.03
C GLY A 332 -16.86 4.13 3.35
N LYS A 333 -16.31 3.56 4.42
CA LYS A 333 -16.69 2.25 4.98
C LYS A 333 -18.20 2.05 5.15
N ALA A 334 -18.94 3.09 5.56
CA ALA A 334 -20.39 3.06 5.77
C ALA A 334 -21.20 2.90 4.47
N LEU A 335 -20.60 3.03 3.29
CA LEU A 335 -21.25 2.65 2.03
C LEU A 335 -21.28 1.13 1.87
N LEU A 336 -20.33 0.39 2.46
CA LEU A 336 -20.11 -1.03 2.20
C LEU A 336 -20.53 -1.91 3.37
N ASP A 337 -20.16 -1.51 4.57
CA ASP A 337 -20.34 -2.26 5.81
C ASP A 337 -21.55 -1.72 6.60
N PRO A 338 -22.62 -2.53 6.79
CA PRO A 338 -23.75 -2.18 7.64
C PRO A 338 -23.37 -1.82 9.08
N PHE A 339 -22.22 -2.29 9.55
CA PHE A 339 -21.69 -2.06 10.89
C PHE A 339 -20.29 -1.44 10.82
N ALA A 340 -20.14 -0.32 10.12
CA ALA A 340 -18.86 0.38 9.94
C ALA A 340 -18.12 0.65 11.27
N GLU A 341 -18.83 1.06 12.32
CA GLU A 341 -18.30 1.29 13.69
C GLU A 341 -18.22 0.00 14.54
N GLY A 342 -18.57 -1.14 13.96
CA GLY A 342 -18.73 -2.41 14.65
C GLY A 342 -20.08 -2.53 15.35
N LEU A 343 -20.53 -3.78 15.53
CA LEU A 343 -21.85 -4.10 16.08
C LEU A 343 -22.06 -3.53 17.51
N ARG A 344 -20.99 -3.44 18.30
CA ARG A 344 -21.07 -2.98 19.70
C ARG A 344 -21.24 -1.46 19.81
N ASN A 345 -20.59 -0.69 18.93
CA ASN A 345 -20.59 0.77 19.01
C ASN A 345 -21.66 1.41 18.11
N HIS A 346 -22.44 0.59 17.38
CA HIS A 346 -23.46 1.07 16.46
C HIS A 346 -24.52 1.98 17.10
N HIS A 347 -24.84 1.75 18.38
CA HIS A 347 -25.83 2.55 19.12
C HIS A 347 -25.32 3.94 19.53
N THR A 348 -24.01 4.16 19.54
CA THR A 348 -23.35 5.45 19.82
C THR A 348 -22.81 6.12 18.56
N ALA A 349 -22.90 5.44 17.41
CA ALA A 349 -22.41 5.95 16.15
C ALA A 349 -23.18 7.21 15.74
N THR A 350 -22.45 8.23 15.29
CA THR A 350 -23.05 9.46 14.77
C THR A 350 -23.74 9.17 13.44
N THR A 351 -24.79 9.94 13.11
CA THR A 351 -25.63 9.67 11.93
C THR A 351 -24.87 9.71 10.60
N ASN A 352 -23.75 10.43 10.54
CA ASN A 352 -22.88 10.51 9.36
C ASN A 352 -22.03 9.26 9.11
N VAL A 353 -21.88 8.37 10.09
CA VAL A 353 -21.13 7.09 9.93
C VAL A 353 -22.05 5.86 9.92
N LEU A 354 -23.38 6.09 9.85
CA LEU A 354 -24.36 5.01 9.71
C LEU A 354 -24.47 4.55 8.25
N TYR A 355 -24.79 3.27 8.09
CA TYR A 355 -24.93 2.63 6.79
C TYR A 355 -26.00 3.30 5.93
N ASN A 356 -25.60 3.90 4.82
CA ASN A 356 -26.52 4.55 3.89
C ASN A 356 -27.02 3.55 2.85
N THR A 357 -28.22 3.02 3.02
CA THR A 357 -28.76 1.97 2.14
C THR A 357 -28.94 2.43 0.69
N ASN A 358 -29.29 3.68 0.44
CA ASN A 358 -29.57 4.21 -0.90
C ASN A 358 -29.19 5.70 -1.00
N PRO A 359 -27.89 6.04 -1.07
CA PRO A 359 -27.45 7.41 -1.27
C PRO A 359 -27.98 7.93 -2.61
N THR A 360 -28.51 9.15 -2.61
CA THR A 360 -29.11 9.77 -3.80
C THR A 360 -28.39 11.04 -4.24
N HIS A 361 -27.61 11.65 -3.35
CA HIS A 361 -26.97 12.94 -3.55
C HIS A 361 -25.53 12.93 -3.05
N ILE A 362 -24.74 13.83 -3.61
CA ILE A 362 -23.37 14.15 -3.18
C ILE A 362 -23.19 15.67 -3.13
N SER A 363 -22.19 16.14 -2.39
CA SER A 363 -21.76 17.54 -2.47
C SER A 363 -21.40 17.90 -3.91
N PRO A 364 -21.87 19.05 -4.43
CA PRO A 364 -21.60 19.45 -5.80
C PRO A 364 -20.11 19.78 -6.00
N ARG A 365 -19.65 19.69 -7.25
CA ARG A 365 -18.36 20.25 -7.65
C ARG A 365 -18.36 21.74 -7.32
N GLN A 366 -17.34 22.17 -6.59
CA GLN A 366 -17.18 23.57 -6.17
C GLN A 366 -15.72 23.88 -5.92
N LYS A 367 -15.40 25.18 -5.90
CA LYS A 367 -14.10 25.62 -5.41
C LYS A 367 -14.02 25.34 -3.92
N ARG A 368 -12.89 24.81 -3.46
CA ARG A 368 -12.63 24.57 -2.04
C ARG A 368 -12.79 25.87 -1.25
N ALA A 369 -13.50 25.78 -0.13
CA ALA A 369 -13.77 26.90 0.77
C ALA A 369 -13.99 26.39 2.21
N PRO A 370 -13.84 27.25 3.23
CA PRO A 370 -14.24 26.95 4.60
C PRO A 370 -15.72 26.60 4.71
N ASN A 371 -16.09 25.86 5.77
CA ASN A 371 -17.50 25.55 6.03
C ASN A 371 -18.35 26.82 6.11
N GLY A 372 -19.42 26.86 5.32
CA GLY A 372 -20.29 28.02 5.21
C GLY A 372 -21.35 28.10 6.31
N GLU A 373 -21.87 29.31 6.56
CA GLU A 373 -23.10 29.48 7.31
C GLU A 373 -24.29 28.90 6.50
N THR A 374 -25.20 28.16 7.15
CA THR A 374 -26.46 27.73 6.50
C THR A 374 -27.69 28.31 7.18
N LYS A 375 -28.72 28.58 6.39
CA LYS A 375 -30.02 29.11 6.84
C LYS A 375 -30.97 28.02 7.35
N THR A 376 -30.44 26.91 7.87
CA THR A 376 -31.27 25.82 8.41
C THR A 376 -31.77 26.19 9.81
N SER A 377 -33.00 25.79 10.12
CA SER A 377 -33.61 25.91 11.45
C SER A 377 -33.18 24.79 12.40
N PHE A 378 -32.41 23.80 11.92
CA PHE A 378 -31.87 22.72 12.74
C PHE A 378 -30.80 23.25 13.70
N ARG A 379 -30.97 22.98 15.00
CA ARG A 379 -30.19 23.57 16.09
C ARG A 379 -29.16 22.64 16.73
N ASP A 380 -29.24 21.34 16.46
CA ASP A 380 -28.22 20.40 16.96
C ASP A 380 -26.95 20.55 16.10
N GLY A 381 -25.79 20.25 16.70
CA GLY A 381 -24.51 20.28 15.98
C GLY A 381 -24.55 19.31 14.80
N TRP A 382 -24.16 19.78 13.62
CA TRP A 382 -23.94 18.91 12.48
C TRP A 382 -22.49 18.42 12.49
N PRO A 383 -22.23 17.13 12.21
CA PRO A 383 -20.88 16.66 11.94
C PRO A 383 -20.23 17.48 10.82
N ASN A 384 -18.95 17.85 10.99
CA ASN A 384 -18.22 18.70 10.03
C ASN A 384 -18.09 18.04 8.65
N GLU A 385 -18.21 16.72 8.59
CA GLU A 385 -18.20 15.88 7.40
C GLU A 385 -19.41 16.13 6.49
N CYS A 386 -20.49 16.72 7.00
CA CYS A 386 -21.71 16.96 6.23
C CYS A 386 -21.62 18.16 5.28
N LEU A 387 -20.50 18.91 5.27
CA LEU A 387 -20.28 20.05 4.37
C LEU A 387 -21.50 20.98 4.30
N ARG A 388 -21.84 21.55 5.46
CA ARG A 388 -23.00 22.42 5.62
C ARG A 388 -22.88 23.66 4.74
N GLY A 389 -23.96 23.99 4.02
CA GLY A 389 -24.04 25.22 3.20
C GLY A 389 -23.47 25.08 1.79
N PHE A 390 -22.87 23.95 1.44
CA PHE A 390 -22.31 23.71 0.10
C PHE A 390 -23.30 23.12 -0.90
N GLY A 391 -24.53 22.82 -0.47
CA GLY A 391 -25.57 22.25 -1.33
C GLY A 391 -25.38 20.75 -1.61
N ALA A 392 -26.23 20.22 -2.49
CA ALA A 392 -26.23 18.82 -2.88
C ALA A 392 -26.67 18.69 -4.35
N THR A 393 -26.06 17.78 -5.10
CA THR A 393 -26.44 17.43 -6.48
C THR A 393 -26.76 15.94 -6.55
N PRO A 394 -27.67 15.50 -7.44
CA PRO A 394 -27.93 14.08 -7.64
C PRO A 394 -26.66 13.31 -8.01
N LEU A 395 -26.53 12.08 -7.48
CA LEU A 395 -25.52 11.13 -7.93
C LEU A 395 -25.83 10.66 -9.37
N PRO A 396 -24.81 10.23 -10.14
CA PRO A 396 -25.04 9.65 -11.47
C PRO A 396 -25.95 8.42 -11.44
N ASP A 397 -26.74 8.21 -12.49
CA ASP A 397 -27.70 7.10 -12.58
C ASP A 397 -27.04 5.72 -12.40
N ASN A 398 -25.79 5.57 -12.82
CA ASN A 398 -25.02 4.34 -12.66
C ASN A 398 -24.41 4.16 -11.26
N PHE A 399 -24.58 5.10 -10.32
CA PHE A 399 -24.02 4.99 -8.98
C PHE A 399 -24.62 3.82 -8.18
N SER A 400 -25.95 3.75 -8.07
CA SER A 400 -26.62 2.69 -7.32
C SER A 400 -26.32 1.28 -7.86
N PRO A 401 -26.33 1.05 -9.20
CA PRO A 401 -25.81 -0.17 -9.80
C PRO A 401 -24.37 -0.54 -9.39
N GLN A 402 -23.46 0.43 -9.39
CA GLN A 402 -22.06 0.20 -9.02
C GLN A 402 -21.91 -0.11 -7.52
N LEU A 403 -22.57 0.66 -6.65
CA LEU A 403 -22.62 0.42 -5.22
C LEU A 403 -23.22 -0.96 -4.88
N LEU A 404 -24.25 -1.41 -5.60
CA LEU A 404 -24.82 -2.73 -5.40
C LEU A 404 -23.81 -3.84 -5.76
N ARG A 405 -23.13 -3.72 -6.90
CA ARG A 405 -22.07 -4.67 -7.30
C ARG A 405 -20.95 -4.73 -6.26
N ARG A 406 -20.46 -3.56 -5.83
CA ARG A 406 -19.47 -3.40 -4.77
C ARG A 406 -19.89 -4.12 -3.48
N ARG A 407 -21.14 -3.92 -3.03
CA ARG A 407 -21.72 -4.57 -1.84
C ARG A 407 -21.86 -6.08 -2.00
N MET A 408 -22.24 -6.56 -3.19
CA MET A 408 -22.34 -8.00 -3.48
C MET A 408 -20.98 -8.68 -3.38
N PHE A 409 -19.92 -8.05 -3.89
CA PHE A 409 -18.55 -8.55 -3.71
C PHE A 409 -18.11 -8.55 -2.25
N TYR A 410 -18.37 -7.46 -1.53
CA TYR A 410 -18.05 -7.36 -0.10
C TYR A 410 -18.76 -8.45 0.71
N MET A 411 -20.09 -8.55 0.59
CA MET A 411 -20.89 -9.54 1.30
C MET A 411 -20.56 -10.97 0.90
N GLY A 412 -20.35 -11.22 -0.40
CA GLY A 412 -19.92 -12.52 -0.89
C GLY A 412 -18.61 -12.95 -0.25
N THR A 413 -17.63 -12.04 -0.14
CA THR A 413 -16.36 -12.32 0.54
C THR A 413 -16.55 -12.55 2.04
N ARG A 414 -17.33 -11.71 2.72
CA ARG A 414 -17.65 -11.86 4.16
C ARG A 414 -18.29 -13.22 4.46
N MET A 415 -19.13 -13.72 3.57
CA MET A 415 -19.86 -14.97 3.71
C MET A 415 -19.11 -16.20 3.17
N GLY A 416 -17.91 -16.04 2.60
CA GLY A 416 -17.14 -17.14 2.01
C GLY A 416 -17.73 -17.66 0.68
N VAL A 417 -18.52 -16.85 -0.02
CA VAL A 417 -19.15 -17.17 -1.31
C VAL A 417 -18.26 -16.65 -2.44
N SER A 418 -17.20 -17.38 -2.78
CA SER A 418 -16.22 -16.98 -3.81
C SER A 418 -16.83 -16.79 -5.21
N GLY A 419 -17.94 -17.48 -5.52
CA GLY A 419 -18.70 -17.29 -6.76
C GLY A 419 -19.20 -15.87 -6.96
N ALA A 420 -19.41 -15.10 -5.87
CA ALA A 420 -19.80 -13.70 -5.95
C ALA A 420 -18.74 -12.83 -6.64
N LEU A 421 -17.47 -13.22 -6.59
CA LEU A 421 -16.36 -12.44 -7.14
C LEU A 421 -16.14 -12.69 -8.65
N GLN A 422 -16.77 -13.72 -9.22
CA GLN A 422 -16.44 -14.20 -10.57
C GLN A 422 -17.06 -13.38 -11.70
N ALA A 423 -18.15 -12.65 -11.45
CA ALA A 423 -18.89 -11.91 -12.46
C ALA A 423 -18.94 -10.42 -12.16
N CYS A 424 -18.89 -9.59 -13.19
CA CYS A 424 -18.99 -8.14 -13.07
C CYS A 424 -20.43 -7.61 -13.02
N TYR A 425 -21.38 -8.47 -12.65
CA TYR A 425 -22.84 -8.27 -12.59
C TYR A 425 -23.34 -6.99 -13.30
N PRO A 426 -23.87 -7.09 -14.52
CA PRO A 426 -24.45 -5.94 -15.20
C PRO A 426 -25.76 -5.57 -14.52
N PHE A 427 -25.70 -4.65 -13.56
CA PHE A 427 -26.89 -3.98 -13.05
C PHE A 427 -27.18 -2.84 -14.03
N ASN A 428 -28.10 -3.07 -14.96
CA ASN A 428 -28.63 -1.97 -15.77
C ASN A 428 -29.57 -1.17 -14.86
N GLY A 429 -29.26 0.11 -14.66
CA GLY A 429 -30.12 1.06 -13.93
C GLY A 429 -31.43 1.30 -14.64
#